data_AF-A0A379U4T5-F1
#
_entry.id   AF-A0A379U4T5-F1
#
_cell.length_a   1.000
_cell.length_b   1.000
_cell.length_c   1.000
_cell.angle_alpha   90.00
_cell.angle_beta   90.00
_cell.angle_gamma   90.00
#
_symmetry.space_group_name_H-M   'P 1'
#
loop_
_entity.id
_entity.type
_entity.pdbx_description
1 polymer ?
#
loop_
_entity_poly.entity_id
_entity_poly.type
_entity_poly.pdbx_seq_one_letter_code
_entity_poly.pdbx_strand_id
1 'polypeptide(L)'
;MLTEDERELGVCVVDIGGGTMDIAVYTGGALRHTKVIPYAGNVVTSDIAYAFGTPPSDAEAIKVRHGCALGSIVGKDESVEVPSVGGRPPRSLQRQTLAEVIEPRYTSCSIWSTKKYCNYRNSFANKG
;
A
#
# COMPACT_ATOMS: atom_id res chain seq x y z
N MET A 1 -11.63 -15.80 0.31
CA MET A 1 -12.20 -15.98 -1.04
C MET A 1 -13.45 -15.14 -1.15
N LEU A 2 -13.72 -14.56 -2.32
CA LEU A 2 -14.97 -13.81 -2.54
C LEU A 2 -16.16 -14.78 -2.57
N THR A 3 -17.27 -14.38 -1.99
CA THR A 3 -18.52 -15.13 -2.12
C THR A 3 -19.11 -14.92 -3.51
N GLU A 4 -20.01 -15.82 -3.94
CA GLU A 4 -20.68 -15.67 -5.23
C GLU A 4 -21.55 -14.41 -5.27
N ASP A 5 -22.22 -14.09 -4.15
CA ASP A 5 -23.03 -12.88 -4.01
C ASP A 5 -22.19 -11.59 -4.18
N GLU A 6 -20.99 -11.54 -3.61
CA GLU A 6 -20.07 -10.41 -3.79
C GLU A 6 -19.64 -10.24 -5.25
N ARG A 7 -19.41 -11.35 -5.96
CA ARG A 7 -19.04 -11.36 -7.38
C ARG A 7 -20.21 -10.95 -8.28
N GLU A 8 -21.43 -11.31 -7.90
CA GLU A 8 -22.65 -10.96 -8.62
C GLU A 8 -22.97 -9.47 -8.49
N LEU A 9 -22.97 -8.93 -7.26
CA LEU A 9 -23.20 -7.51 -6.95
C LEU A 9 -22.16 -6.57 -7.57
N GLY A 10 -20.95 -7.08 -7.75
CA GLY A 10 -19.83 -6.36 -8.32
C GLY A 10 -18.80 -5.98 -7.25
N VAL A 11 -17.58 -6.49 -7.42
CA VAL A 11 -16.49 -6.30 -6.45
C VAL A 11 -15.17 -6.02 -7.15
N CYS A 12 -14.37 -5.12 -6.56
CA CYS A 12 -13.01 -4.82 -6.97
C CYS A 12 -12.06 -5.35 -5.90
N VAL A 13 -11.20 -6.29 -6.28
CA VAL A 13 -10.12 -6.81 -5.43
C VAL A 13 -8.83 -6.10 -5.81
N VAL A 14 -8.10 -5.64 -4.80
CA VAL A 14 -6.77 -5.07 -4.95
C VAL A 14 -5.81 -5.90 -4.11
N ASP A 15 -4.85 -6.53 -4.76
CA ASP A 15 -3.73 -7.21 -4.12
C ASP A 15 -2.49 -6.33 -4.21
N ILE A 16 -1.80 -6.10 -3.09
CA ILE A 16 -0.63 -5.22 -3.02
C ILE A 16 0.58 -6.07 -2.65
N GLY A 17 1.42 -6.39 -3.64
CA GLY A 17 2.67 -7.10 -3.47
C GLY A 17 3.86 -6.19 -3.12
N GLY A 18 5.06 -6.72 -3.28
CA GLY A 18 6.31 -5.95 -3.12
C GLY A 18 6.56 -5.03 -4.32
N GLY A 19 6.56 -5.57 -5.54
CA GLY A 19 6.87 -4.80 -6.76
C GLY A 19 5.64 -4.30 -7.53
N THR A 20 4.52 -5.01 -7.43
CA THR A 20 3.31 -4.75 -8.20
C THR A 20 2.08 -4.82 -7.32
N MET A 21 1.03 -4.13 -7.73
CA MET A 21 -0.32 -4.37 -7.25
C MET A 21 -1.18 -4.87 -8.41
N ASP A 22 -2.06 -5.81 -8.10
CA ASP A 22 -2.97 -6.43 -9.05
C ASP A 22 -4.40 -6.04 -8.71
N ILE A 23 -5.15 -5.66 -9.74
CA ILE A 23 -6.56 -5.28 -9.62
C ILE A 23 -7.39 -6.30 -10.40
N ALA A 24 -8.43 -6.83 -9.78
CA ALA A 24 -9.41 -7.71 -10.42
C ALA A 24 -10.84 -7.20 -10.16
N VAL A 25 -11.62 -7.01 -11.22
CA VAL A 25 -13.02 -6.56 -11.13
C VAL A 25 -13.95 -7.69 -11.57
N TYR A 26 -14.86 -8.07 -10.69
CA TYR A 26 -15.91 -9.05 -10.94
C TYR A 26 -17.26 -8.33 -11.03
N THR A 27 -18.10 -8.70 -11.99
CA THR A 27 -19.52 -8.29 -12.05
C THR A 27 -20.35 -9.37 -12.75
N GLY A 28 -21.54 -9.65 -12.20
CA GLY A 28 -22.41 -10.72 -12.72
C GLY A 28 -21.73 -12.09 -12.69
N GLY A 29 -21.10 -12.42 -11.56
CA GLY A 29 -20.42 -13.70 -11.31
C GLY A 29 -19.10 -13.89 -12.05
N ALA A 30 -18.81 -13.08 -13.08
CA ALA A 30 -17.65 -13.26 -13.95
C ALA A 30 -16.54 -12.22 -13.72
N LEU A 31 -15.29 -12.64 -13.90
CA LEU A 31 -14.15 -11.73 -14.00
C LEU A 31 -14.28 -10.90 -15.27
N ARG A 32 -14.27 -9.57 -15.14
CA ARG A 32 -14.44 -8.66 -16.28
C ARG A 32 -13.20 -7.87 -16.65
N HIS A 33 -12.35 -7.57 -15.66
CA HIS A 33 -11.15 -6.78 -15.88
C HIS A 33 -10.05 -7.18 -14.92
N THR A 34 -8.82 -7.21 -15.43
CA THR A 34 -7.62 -7.30 -14.60
C THR A 34 -6.59 -6.26 -15.04
N LYS A 35 -5.77 -5.80 -14.09
CA LYS A 35 -4.66 -4.91 -14.37
C LYS A 35 -3.55 -5.06 -13.35
N VAL A 36 -2.32 -5.05 -13.85
CA VAL A 36 -1.09 -4.96 -13.04
C VAL A 36 -0.60 -3.51 -13.04
N ILE A 37 -0.20 -3.00 -11.87
CA ILE A 37 0.41 -1.67 -11.71
C ILE A 37 1.78 -1.86 -11.04
N PRO A 38 2.89 -1.35 -11.62
CA PRO A 38 4.24 -1.46 -11.05
C PRO A 38 4.47 -0.42 -9.94
N TYR A 39 3.63 -0.46 -8.91
CA TYR A 39 3.68 0.43 -7.77
C TYR A 39 3.15 -0.33 -6.55
N ALA A 40 3.98 -0.60 -5.55
CA ALA A 40 3.58 -1.39 -4.39
C ALA A 40 4.56 -1.23 -3.21
N GLY A 41 4.71 -2.25 -2.37
CA GLY A 41 5.45 -2.20 -1.11
C GLY A 41 6.89 -1.70 -1.20
N ASN A 42 7.61 -1.97 -2.30
CA ASN A 42 9.01 -1.56 -2.49
C ASN A 42 9.17 -0.04 -2.59
N VAL A 43 8.14 0.66 -3.08
CA VAL A 43 8.13 2.13 -3.10
C VAL A 43 8.12 2.65 -1.67
N VAL A 44 7.27 2.09 -0.81
CA VAL A 44 7.18 2.43 0.61
C VAL A 44 8.51 2.16 1.32
N THR A 45 9.15 1.03 1.05
CA THR A 45 10.48 0.68 1.56
C THR A 45 11.53 1.71 1.17
N SER A 46 11.48 2.17 -0.08
CA SER A 46 12.42 3.16 -0.60
C SER A 46 12.22 4.52 0.04
N ASP A 47 10.96 4.93 0.29
CA ASP A 47 10.65 6.17 1.00
C ASP A 47 11.14 6.13 2.45
N ILE A 48 10.96 5.01 3.15
CA ILE A 48 11.46 4.83 4.53
C ILE A 48 12.99 4.90 4.55
N ALA A 49 13.66 4.18 3.63
CA ALA A 49 15.11 4.18 3.52
C ALA A 49 15.66 5.59 3.30
N TYR A 50 15.02 6.36 2.41
CA TYR A 50 15.39 7.74 2.12
C TYR A 50 15.10 8.68 3.31
N ALA A 51 13.88 8.66 3.85
CA ALA A 51 13.44 9.55 4.92
C ALA A 51 14.27 9.36 6.20
N PHE A 52 14.66 8.13 6.51
CA PHE A 52 15.39 7.83 7.74
C PHE A 52 16.87 7.56 7.54
N GLY A 53 17.39 7.60 6.30
CA GLY A 53 18.81 7.33 6.06
C GLY A 53 19.24 5.96 6.61
N THR A 54 18.44 4.94 6.33
CA THR A 54 18.62 3.55 6.77
C THR A 54 18.77 2.63 5.55
N PRO A 55 19.54 1.52 5.62
CA PRO A 55 19.66 0.58 4.50
C PRO A 55 18.29 0.03 4.05
N PRO A 56 18.08 -0.26 2.74
CA PRO A 56 16.79 -0.76 2.25
C PRO A 56 16.31 -2.05 2.92
N SER A 57 17.23 -2.94 3.32
CA SER A 57 16.89 -4.16 4.06
C SER A 57 16.33 -3.86 5.44
N ASP A 58 16.88 -2.86 6.13
CA ASP A 58 16.44 -2.45 7.46
C ASP A 58 15.13 -1.65 7.36
N ALA A 59 14.99 -0.81 6.33
CA ALA A 59 13.74 -0.14 5.99
C ALA A 59 12.59 -1.14 5.80
N GLU A 60 12.84 -2.24 5.07
CA GLU A 60 11.84 -3.30 4.88
C GLU A 60 11.49 -3.97 6.20
N ALA A 61 12.50 -4.32 7.00
CA ALA A 61 12.29 -4.94 8.30
C ALA A 61 11.46 -4.06 9.24
N ILE A 62 11.74 -2.76 9.28
CA ILE A 62 10.99 -1.78 10.09
C ILE A 62 9.57 -1.64 9.57
N LYS A 63 9.38 -1.54 8.24
CA LYS A 63 8.05 -1.48 7.61
C LYS A 63 7.20 -2.69 8.01
N VAL A 64 7.75 -3.90 7.91
CA VAL A 64 7.04 -5.15 8.25
C VAL A 64 6.72 -5.24 9.74
N ARG A 65 7.64 -4.85 10.62
CA ARG A 65 7.47 -4.99 12.08
C ARG A 65 6.63 -3.90 12.72
N HIS A 66 6.75 -2.66 12.24
CA HIS A 66 6.22 -1.48 12.94
C HIS A 66 5.35 -0.57 12.07
N GLY A 67 5.25 -0.87 10.77
CA GLY A 67 4.53 -0.04 9.82
C GLY A 67 3.04 0.09 10.15
N CYS A 68 2.49 1.26 9.85
CA CYS A 68 1.08 1.54 10.00
C CYS A 68 0.62 2.43 8.84
N ALA A 69 -0.45 2.01 8.16
CA ALA A 69 -1.04 2.75 7.05
C ALA A 69 -2.09 3.79 7.51
N LEU A 70 -2.32 3.91 8.82
CA LEU A 70 -3.21 4.89 9.42
C LEU A 70 -2.54 5.47 10.67
N GLY A 71 -1.88 6.62 10.54
CA GLY A 71 -1.11 7.23 11.62
C GLY A 71 -1.96 7.65 12.82
N SER A 72 -3.26 7.84 12.67
CA SER A 72 -4.15 8.26 13.77
C SER A 72 -4.36 7.21 14.86
N ILE A 73 -4.05 5.93 14.58
CA ILE A 73 -4.17 4.84 15.56
C ILE A 73 -2.83 4.48 16.22
N VAL A 74 -1.75 5.17 15.87
CA VAL A 74 -0.43 4.98 16.47
C VAL A 74 -0.36 5.73 17.80
N GLY A 75 0.10 5.05 18.86
CA GLY A 75 0.27 5.66 20.17
C GLY A 75 1.39 6.71 20.15
N LYS A 76 1.15 7.84 20.83
CA LYS A 76 2.10 8.97 20.87
C LYS A 76 3.42 8.64 21.58
N ASP A 77 3.41 7.64 22.46
CA ASP A 77 4.56 7.22 23.25
C ASP A 77 5.31 6.02 22.61
N GLU A 78 4.87 5.55 21.44
CA GLU A 78 5.52 4.45 20.74
C GLU A 78 6.78 4.92 19.99
N SER A 79 7.89 4.19 20.15
CA SER A 79 9.14 4.45 19.45
C SER A 79 9.67 3.22 18.72
N VAL A 80 10.51 3.44 17.72
CA VAL A 80 11.13 2.42 16.88
C VAL A 80 12.62 2.71 16.76
N GLU A 81 13.45 1.69 16.94
CA GLU A 81 14.88 1.79 16.65
C GLU A 81 15.14 1.63 15.15
N VAL A 82 15.87 2.59 14.58
CA VAL A 82 16.20 2.64 13.16
C VAL A 82 17.71 2.57 12.98
N PRO A 83 18.24 1.50 12.34
CA PRO A 83 19.65 1.40 11.98
C PRO A 83 20.07 2.55 11.07
N SER A 84 21.25 3.11 11.27
CA SER A 84 21.77 4.20 10.45
C SER A 84 22.75 3.69 9.39
N VAL A 85 22.83 4.36 8.24
CA VAL A 85 23.90 4.07 7.25
C VAL A 85 25.29 4.51 7.74
N GLY A 86 26.32 3.81 7.28
CA GLY A 86 27.73 4.20 7.45
C GLY A 86 28.32 3.89 8.84
N GLY A 87 27.84 2.85 9.53
CA GLY A 87 28.37 2.42 10.83
C GLY A 87 28.01 3.35 12.00
N ARG A 88 27.11 4.31 11.77
CA ARG A 88 26.56 5.16 12.83
C ARG A 88 25.64 4.34 13.74
N PRO A 89 25.56 4.69 15.04
CA PRO A 89 24.66 3.98 15.95
C PRO A 89 23.19 4.08 15.48
N PRO A 90 22.36 3.09 15.83
CA PRO A 90 20.92 3.17 15.65
C PRO A 90 20.32 4.39 16.36
N ARG A 91 19.20 4.89 15.85
CA ARG A 91 18.49 6.03 16.42
C ARG A 91 17.07 5.62 16.79
N SER A 92 16.59 6.09 17.93
CA SER A 92 15.18 5.94 18.30
C SER A 92 14.36 7.09 17.68
N LEU A 93 13.28 6.75 16.99
CA LEU A 93 12.33 7.68 16.40
C LEU A 93 10.92 7.34 16.87
N GLN A 94 10.01 8.33 16.88
CA GLN A 94 8.60 8.06 17.16
C GLN A 94 8.01 7.19 16.05
N ARG A 95 7.19 6.20 16.41
CA ARG A 95 6.49 5.36 15.43
C ARG A 95 5.52 6.19 14.58
N GLN A 96 5.05 7.32 15.09
CA GLN A 96 4.26 8.29 14.33
C GLN A 96 4.98 8.76 13.06
N THR A 97 6.27 9.08 13.16
CA THR A 97 7.06 9.54 12.00
C THR A 97 7.20 8.46 10.95
N LEU A 98 7.27 7.17 11.35
CA LEU A 98 7.20 6.05 10.42
C LEU A 98 5.86 5.98 9.70
N ALA A 99 4.75 6.16 10.43
CA ALA A 99 3.41 6.17 9.84
C ALA A 99 3.20 7.34 8.87
N GLU A 100 3.75 8.52 9.16
CA GLU A 100 3.70 9.71 8.29
C GLU A 100 4.38 9.48 6.93
N VAL A 101 5.39 8.61 6.87
CA VAL A 101 6.02 8.19 5.60
C VAL A 101 5.18 7.14 4.87
N ILE A 102 4.56 6.22 5.61
CA ILE A 102 3.85 5.05 5.06
C ILE A 102 2.45 5.41 4.53
N GLU A 103 1.65 6.11 5.34
CA GLU A 103 0.23 6.38 5.08
C GLU A 103 -0.05 7.08 3.74
N PRO A 104 0.69 8.13 3.32
CA PRO A 104 0.45 8.79 2.04
C PRO A 104 0.62 7.86 0.84
N ARG A 105 1.49 6.85 0.96
CA ARG A 105 1.78 5.90 -0.13
C ARG A 105 0.67 4.87 -0.29
N TYR A 106 0.15 4.33 0.80
CA TYR A 106 -1.02 3.44 0.75
C TYR A 106 -2.30 4.19 0.35
N THR A 107 -2.45 5.45 0.77
CA THR A 107 -3.53 6.32 0.29
C THR A 107 -3.44 6.53 -1.22
N SER A 108 -2.23 6.77 -1.74
CA SER A 108 -1.99 6.88 -3.17
C SER A 108 -2.34 5.58 -3.92
N CYS A 109 -1.99 4.40 -3.39
CA CYS A 109 -2.39 3.11 -3.95
C CYS A 109 -3.93 2.95 -4.04
N SER A 110 -4.64 3.38 -3.00
CA SER A 110 -6.11 3.35 -2.97
C SER A 110 -6.73 4.29 -4.02
N ILE A 111 -6.18 5.49 -4.18
CA ILE A 111 -6.61 6.44 -5.20
C ILE A 111 -6.37 5.89 -6.62
N TRP A 112 -5.21 5.26 -6.87
CA TRP A 112 -4.91 4.63 -8.16
C TRP A 112 -5.92 3.53 -8.51
N SER A 113 -6.23 2.69 -7.54
CA SER A 113 -7.21 1.60 -7.68
C SER A 113 -8.60 2.12 -7.98
N THR A 114 -9.03 3.15 -7.24
CA THR A 114 -10.35 3.80 -7.41
C THR A 114 -10.47 4.50 -8.76
N LYS A 115 -9.46 5.28 -9.17
CA LYS A 115 -9.44 5.93 -10.48
C LYS A 115 -9.50 4.91 -11.61
N LYS A 116 -8.83 3.76 -11.48
CA LYS A 116 -8.89 2.70 -12.50
C LYS A 116 -10.27 2.04 -12.55
N TYR A 117 -10.85 1.70 -11.40
CA TYR A 117 -12.21 1.18 -11.32
C TYR A 117 -13.23 2.14 -11.94
N CYS A 118 -13.20 3.43 -11.59
CA CYS A 118 -14.11 4.43 -12.16
C CYS A 118 -13.95 4.59 -13.68
N ASN A 119 -12.71 4.56 -14.19
CA ASN A 119 -12.46 4.59 -15.63
C ASN A 119 -13.02 3.34 -16.34
N TYR A 120 -12.86 2.15 -15.74
CA TYR A 120 -13.45 0.92 -16.26
C TYR A 120 -14.98 1.02 -16.29
N ARG A 121 -15.61 1.47 -15.19
CA ARG A 121 -17.07 1.66 -15.10
C ARG A 121 -17.59 2.63 -16.18
N ASN A 122 -16.92 3.77 -16.35
CA ASN A 122 -17.31 4.77 -17.36
C ASN A 122 -17.13 4.25 -18.80
N SER A 123 -16.10 3.43 -19.07
CA SER A 123 -15.90 2.80 -20.38
C SER A 123 -16.96 1.76 -20.73
N PHE A 124 -17.66 1.19 -19.74
CA PHE A 124 -18.74 0.23 -19.94
C PHE A 124 -20.11 0.94 -20.06
N ALA A 125 -20.35 1.97 -19.24
CA ALA A 125 -21.56 2.79 -19.31
C ALA A 125 -21.72 3.52 -20.66
N ASN A 126 -20.61 3.87 -21.32
CA ASN A 126 -20.62 4.53 -22.63
C ASN A 126 -20.67 3.57 -23.83
N LYS A 127 -20.86 2.26 -23.61
CA LYS A 127 -21.01 1.24 -24.67
C LYS A 127 -22.43 0.64 -24.73
N GLY A 128 -23.39 1.28 -24.05
CA GLY A 128 -24.83 0.97 -24.13
C GLY A 128 -25.57 1.92 -25.06
#